data_AF-A0A3D9D0I9-F1
#
_entry.id   AF-A0A3D9D0I9-F1
#
_cell.length_a   1.000
_cell.length_b   1.000
_cell.length_c   1.000
_cell.angle_alpha   90.00
_cell.angle_beta   90.00
_cell.angle_gamma   90.00
#
_symmetry.space_group_name_H-M   'P 1'
#
loop_
_entity.id
_entity.type
_entity.pdbx_description
1 polymer ?
#
loop_
_entity_poly.entity_id
_entity_poly.type
_entity_poly.pdbx_seq_one_letter_code
_entity_poly.pdbx_strand_id
1 'polypeptide(L)'
;MMNRYFIKYSFIFFFGYFSAQVGIQTSQVSPSAILEINTSDLAVGSKKGFLPPRVALLSNTDVATIPSPATGLFVYNTAHAGTFPNNVLANRYYFWNGKNWLDLSLTSSLEGYLANRILSLNSTSTQTFTYNGINTTSGANGGIAVSFADPDIVYNTGSIATKSGKDFRINISGL
;
A
#
# COMPACT_ATOMS: atom_id res chain seq x y z
N MET A 1 83.47 35.21 -9.07
CA MET A 1 82.14 35.37 -9.70
C MET A 1 81.32 34.14 -9.32
N MET A 2 80.25 34.27 -8.54
CA MET A 2 79.48 33.12 -8.03
C MET A 2 78.02 33.28 -8.45
N ASN A 3 77.57 32.45 -9.39
CA ASN A 3 76.20 32.41 -9.88
C ASN A 3 75.27 31.88 -8.78
N ARG A 4 74.31 32.71 -8.35
CA ARG A 4 73.26 32.31 -7.40
C ARG A 4 72.02 31.92 -8.18
N TYR A 5 71.73 30.62 -8.28
CA TYR A 5 70.50 30.11 -8.88
C TYR A 5 69.35 30.27 -7.87
N PHE A 6 68.41 31.17 -8.16
CA PHE A 6 67.17 31.33 -7.40
C PHE A 6 66.17 30.23 -7.84
N ILE A 7 65.99 29.19 -7.04
CA ILE A 7 64.91 28.21 -7.25
C ILE A 7 63.60 28.88 -6.84
N LYS A 8 62.75 29.18 -7.82
CA LYS A 8 61.36 29.63 -7.59
C LYS A 8 60.51 28.39 -7.29
N TYR A 9 60.12 28.21 -6.03
CA TYR A 9 59.10 27.22 -5.66
C TYR A 9 57.73 27.73 -6.15
N SER A 10 57.18 27.10 -7.19
CA SER A 10 55.81 27.34 -7.64
C SER A 10 54.88 26.38 -6.92
N PHE A 11 54.00 26.90 -6.07
CA PHE A 11 52.97 26.13 -5.37
C PHE A 11 51.73 26.04 -6.28
N ILE A 12 51.53 24.89 -6.94
CA ILE A 12 50.34 24.64 -7.77
C ILE A 12 49.19 24.21 -6.85
N PHE A 13 48.19 25.06 -6.71
CA PHE A 13 46.92 24.72 -6.03
C PHE A 13 45.98 24.06 -7.04
N PHE A 14 45.82 22.73 -6.97
CA PHE A 14 44.77 22.03 -7.71
C PHE A 14 43.43 22.23 -6.99
N PHE A 15 42.57 23.11 -7.51
CA PHE A 15 41.17 23.16 -7.12
C PHE A 15 40.39 22.09 -7.89
N GLY A 16 40.25 20.90 -7.30
CA GLY A 16 39.31 19.88 -7.76
C GLY A 16 37.95 20.08 -7.09
N TYR A 17 36.88 20.13 -7.88
CA TYR A 17 35.52 19.99 -7.35
C TYR A 17 35.29 18.51 -7.03
N PHE A 18 35.25 18.17 -5.73
CA PHE A 18 34.83 16.85 -5.29
C PHE A 18 33.31 16.84 -5.14
N SER A 19 32.63 16.03 -5.97
CA SER A 19 31.21 15.74 -5.78
C SER A 19 31.05 14.64 -4.73
N ALA A 20 30.41 14.96 -3.60
CA ALA A 20 30.09 14.00 -2.56
C ALA A 20 28.68 13.42 -2.76
N GLN A 21 28.53 12.46 -3.66
CA GLN A 21 27.31 11.68 -3.83
C GLN A 21 27.44 10.34 -3.11
N VAL A 22 26.38 9.90 -2.42
CA VAL A 22 26.41 8.65 -1.63
C VAL A 22 25.80 7.52 -2.47
N GLY A 23 26.64 6.65 -3.00
CA GLY A 23 26.21 5.38 -3.60
C GLY A 23 26.43 4.23 -2.63
N ILE A 24 25.40 3.40 -2.40
CA ILE A 24 25.54 2.13 -1.70
C ILE A 24 25.34 1.02 -2.72
N GLN A 25 26.37 0.18 -2.89
CA GLN A 25 26.43 -0.88 -3.90
C GLN A 25 26.32 -0.38 -5.36
N THR A 26 26.59 0.91 -5.60
CA THR A 26 26.78 1.49 -6.94
C THR A 26 27.86 2.57 -6.92
N SER A 27 28.63 2.67 -8.00
CA SER A 27 29.56 3.78 -8.27
C SER A 27 28.99 4.82 -9.25
N GLN A 28 27.89 4.50 -9.93
CA GLN A 28 27.14 5.39 -10.80
C GLN A 28 25.87 5.81 -10.08
N VAL A 29 25.92 6.97 -9.43
CA VAL A 29 24.76 7.56 -8.76
C VAL A 29 24.07 8.50 -9.75
N SER A 30 22.74 8.45 -9.82
CA SER A 30 21.96 9.39 -10.62
C SER A 30 22.31 10.84 -10.24
N PRO A 31 22.52 11.77 -11.21
CA PRO A 31 22.83 13.17 -10.92
C PRO A 31 21.78 13.90 -10.06
N SER A 32 20.55 13.38 -10.00
CA SER A 32 19.46 13.90 -9.17
C SER A 32 19.35 13.27 -7.78
N ALA A 33 20.20 12.30 -7.44
CA ALA A 33 20.14 11.57 -6.18
C ALA A 33 21.27 12.01 -5.23
N ILE A 34 20.89 12.32 -3.98
CA ILE A 34 21.85 12.53 -2.89
C ILE A 34 22.31 11.17 -2.32
N LEU A 35 21.41 10.18 -2.33
CA LEU A 35 21.66 8.79 -1.93
C LEU A 35 21.01 7.85 -2.94
N GLU A 36 21.78 6.88 -3.46
CA GLU A 36 21.26 5.78 -4.26
C GLU A 36 21.69 4.43 -3.68
N ILE A 37 20.74 3.54 -3.46
CA ILE A 37 20.99 2.15 -3.04
C ILE A 37 20.59 1.25 -4.19
N ASN A 38 21.58 0.72 -4.90
CA ASN A 38 21.33 -0.11 -6.08
C ASN A 38 21.92 -1.50 -5.89
N THR A 39 21.15 -2.54 -6.18
CA THR A 39 21.60 -3.93 -6.09
C THR A 39 21.40 -4.70 -7.39
N SER A 40 21.09 -4.02 -8.51
CA SER A 40 20.79 -4.62 -9.82
C SER A 40 21.91 -5.54 -10.32
N ASP A 41 23.15 -5.22 -9.97
CA ASP A 41 24.33 -5.91 -10.51
C ASP A 41 24.80 -7.08 -9.63
N LEU A 42 24.23 -7.23 -8.43
CA LEU A 42 24.57 -8.36 -7.55
C LEU A 42 24.00 -9.67 -8.09
N ALA A 43 24.70 -10.79 -7.89
CA ALA A 43 24.21 -12.10 -8.29
C ALA A 43 22.89 -12.48 -7.58
N VAL A 44 22.13 -13.41 -8.18
CA VAL A 44 20.98 -14.05 -7.52
C VAL A 44 21.45 -14.67 -6.19
N GLY A 45 20.70 -14.42 -5.11
CA GLY A 45 21.08 -14.81 -3.74
C GLY A 45 21.96 -13.80 -2.99
N SER A 46 22.49 -12.78 -3.68
CA SER A 46 23.26 -11.67 -3.06
C SER A 46 22.51 -10.33 -3.05
N LYS A 47 21.28 -10.29 -3.58
CA LYS A 47 20.41 -9.11 -3.54
C LYS A 47 20.15 -8.70 -2.09
N LYS A 48 20.10 -7.39 -1.83
CA LYS A 48 19.87 -6.81 -0.50
C LYS A 48 18.77 -5.76 -0.59
N GLY A 49 18.08 -5.53 0.52
CA GLY A 49 17.09 -4.46 0.67
C GLY A 49 17.55 -3.39 1.64
N PHE A 50 16.74 -2.34 1.79
CA PHE A 50 16.89 -1.35 2.84
C PHE A 50 16.07 -1.78 4.06
N LEU A 51 16.73 -1.94 5.21
CA LEU A 51 16.07 -2.15 6.48
C LEU A 51 16.01 -0.81 7.23
N PRO A 52 14.88 -0.08 7.21
CA PRO A 52 14.77 1.19 7.92
C PRO A 52 14.83 0.97 9.44
N PRO A 53 14.98 2.05 10.23
CA PRO A 53 14.87 1.99 11.68
C PRO A 53 13.57 1.31 12.12
N ARG A 54 13.69 0.33 13.03
CA ARG A 54 12.56 -0.37 13.63
C ARG A 54 12.24 0.30 14.97
N VAL A 55 11.00 0.76 15.12
CA VAL A 55 10.59 1.63 16.21
C VAL A 55 9.28 1.13 16.79
N ALA A 56 9.16 1.08 18.12
CA ALA A 56 7.91 0.74 18.78
C ALA A 56 7.14 2.02 19.10
N LEU A 57 6.34 2.52 18.13
CA LEU A 57 5.55 3.73 18.34
C LEU A 57 4.44 3.49 19.37
N LEU A 58 4.17 4.50 20.19
CA LEU A 58 3.14 4.46 21.25
C LEU A 58 1.75 4.92 20.77
N SER A 59 1.69 5.72 19.70
CA SER A 59 0.47 6.21 19.05
C SER A 59 0.84 6.85 17.71
N ASN A 60 -0.16 7.28 16.92
CA ASN A 60 0.12 8.02 15.69
C ASN A 60 0.58 9.47 15.96
N THR A 61 0.46 9.97 17.18
CA THR A 61 0.95 11.31 17.61
C THR A 61 2.25 11.20 18.41
N ASP A 62 2.89 10.02 18.45
CA ASP A 62 4.04 9.77 19.30
C ASP A 62 5.28 10.57 18.86
N VAL A 63 5.65 11.54 19.69
CA VAL A 63 6.90 12.31 19.58
C VAL A 63 7.85 12.03 20.75
N ALA A 64 7.52 11.07 21.62
CA ALA A 64 8.35 10.70 22.76
C ALA A 64 9.37 9.64 22.36
N THR A 65 8.96 8.65 21.56
CA THR A 65 9.86 7.60 21.08
C THR A 65 10.93 8.15 20.13
N ILE A 66 10.57 9.15 19.31
CA ILE A 66 11.51 9.93 18.50
C ILE A 66 11.22 11.42 18.77
N PRO A 67 12.02 12.10 19.62
CA PRO A 67 11.87 13.52 19.89
C PRO A 67 12.05 14.38 18.62
N SER A 68 11.15 15.35 18.43
CA SER A 68 11.17 16.29 17.28
C SER A 68 11.36 15.58 15.92
N PRO A 69 10.46 14.66 15.54
CA PRO A 69 10.63 13.90 14.30
C PRO A 69 10.58 14.84 13.09
N ALA A 70 11.55 14.68 12.18
CA ALA A 70 11.60 15.45 10.95
C ALA A 70 10.43 15.08 10.03
N THR A 71 9.86 16.05 9.32
CA THR A 71 8.82 15.77 8.32
C THR A 71 9.40 14.90 7.21
N GLY A 72 8.69 13.84 6.84
CA GLY A 72 9.16 12.81 5.90
C GLY A 72 10.01 11.71 6.54
N LEU A 73 10.27 11.74 7.86
CA LEU A 73 11.00 10.68 8.55
C LEU A 73 10.25 9.34 8.43
N PHE A 74 10.96 8.28 8.06
CA PHE A 74 10.41 6.97 7.73
C PHE A 74 10.91 5.88 8.67
N VAL A 75 9.99 5.05 9.16
CA VAL A 75 10.27 3.98 10.13
C VAL A 75 9.44 2.73 9.85
N TYR A 76 9.91 1.59 10.32
CA TYR A 76 9.11 0.37 10.43
C TYR A 76 8.59 0.23 11.87
N ASN A 77 7.27 0.30 12.06
CA ASN A 77 6.66 0.20 13.38
C ASN A 77 6.55 -1.27 13.84
N THR A 78 6.97 -1.55 15.07
CA THR A 78 6.96 -2.91 15.64
C THR A 78 5.88 -3.15 16.68
N ALA A 79 5.11 -2.13 17.08
CA ALA A 79 4.14 -2.25 18.18
C ALA A 79 2.71 -1.85 17.77
N HIS A 80 1.71 -2.57 18.31
CA HIS A 80 0.33 -2.10 18.35
C HIS A 80 0.17 -1.24 19.60
N ALA A 81 -0.20 0.03 19.42
CA ALA A 81 -0.30 0.96 20.54
C ALA A 81 -1.28 2.09 20.24
N GLY A 82 -1.65 2.83 21.29
CA GLY A 82 -2.64 3.89 21.24
C GLY A 82 -4.08 3.37 21.17
N THR A 83 -5.02 4.30 21.17
CA THR A 83 -6.46 4.03 21.05
C THR A 83 -7.03 4.82 19.89
N PHE A 84 -8.04 4.27 19.21
CA PHE A 84 -8.70 4.95 18.10
C PHE A 84 -9.16 6.36 18.51
N PRO A 85 -8.93 7.41 17.70
CA PRO A 85 -8.41 7.39 16.32
C PRO A 85 -6.88 7.48 16.20
N ASN A 86 -6.15 7.46 17.31
CA ASN A 86 -4.71 7.72 17.37
C ASN A 86 -3.86 6.44 17.50
N ASN A 87 -4.39 5.30 17.10
CA ASN A 87 -3.70 4.02 17.19
C ASN A 87 -2.71 3.81 16.03
N VAL A 88 -1.67 3.03 16.31
CA VAL A 88 -0.74 2.50 15.31
C VAL A 88 -0.80 0.98 15.31
N LEU A 89 -0.48 0.37 14.17
CA LEU A 89 -0.45 -1.07 13.99
C LEU A 89 0.99 -1.55 13.84
N ALA A 90 1.34 -2.66 14.48
CA ALA A 90 2.64 -3.29 14.30
C ALA A 90 2.80 -3.83 12.88
N ASN A 91 4.06 -4.07 12.51
CA ASN A 91 4.48 -4.69 11.26
C ASN A 91 4.16 -3.86 10.01
N ARG A 92 4.21 -2.53 10.12
CA ARG A 92 3.88 -1.60 9.04
C ARG A 92 4.88 -0.47 8.93
N TYR A 93 4.95 0.12 7.74
CA TYR A 93 5.79 1.30 7.50
C TYR A 93 5.02 2.57 7.81
N TYR A 94 5.67 3.49 8.53
CA TYR A 94 5.11 4.79 8.87
C TYR A 94 6.04 5.91 8.40
N PHE A 95 5.46 7.03 8.00
CA PHE A 95 6.19 8.28 7.87
C PHE A 95 5.57 9.39 8.70
N TRP A 96 6.41 10.29 9.21
CA TRP A 96 5.94 11.47 9.94
C TRP A 96 5.52 12.56 8.95
N ASN A 97 4.27 13.01 8.99
CA ASN A 97 3.79 14.08 8.10
C ASN A 97 3.96 15.51 8.67
N GLY A 98 4.67 15.66 9.79
CA GLY A 98 4.77 16.91 10.54
C GLY A 98 3.87 16.97 11.77
N LYS A 99 2.86 16.11 11.86
CA LYS A 99 1.90 16.07 12.99
C LYS A 99 1.54 14.67 13.47
N ASN A 100 1.46 13.71 12.56
CA ASN A 100 1.12 12.32 12.85
C ASN A 100 2.01 11.37 12.03
N TRP A 101 2.25 10.18 12.58
CA TRP A 101 2.72 9.01 11.88
C TRP A 101 1.59 8.44 11.01
N LEU A 102 1.81 8.41 9.69
CA LEU A 102 0.88 7.86 8.72
C LEU A 102 1.38 6.52 8.20
N ASP A 103 0.49 5.51 8.21
CA ASP A 103 0.74 4.19 7.64
C ASP A 103 0.82 4.28 6.10
N LEU A 104 1.87 3.73 5.50
CA LEU A 104 2.06 3.66 4.05
C LEU A 104 1.34 2.48 3.40
N SER A 105 0.91 1.48 4.17
CA SER A 105 0.28 0.25 3.68
C SER A 105 -1.22 0.41 3.35
N LEU A 106 -1.75 1.63 3.37
CA LEU A 106 -3.16 1.93 3.12
C LEU A 106 -3.62 1.76 1.66
N THR A 107 -2.79 1.29 0.72
CA THR A 107 -3.16 1.27 -0.71
C THR A 107 -3.90 0.01 -1.15
N SER A 108 -3.35 -1.20 -0.98
CA SER A 108 -3.95 -2.41 -1.57
C SER A 108 -5.12 -2.99 -0.77
N SER A 109 -5.07 -2.87 0.56
CA SER A 109 -6.15 -3.34 1.43
C SER A 109 -7.36 -2.40 1.35
N LEU A 110 -7.12 -1.08 1.31
CA LEU A 110 -8.18 -0.08 1.21
C LEU A 110 -8.88 -0.09 -0.15
N GLU A 111 -8.21 -0.46 -1.25
CA GLU A 111 -8.88 -0.72 -2.54
C GLU A 111 -9.95 -1.82 -2.40
N GLY A 112 -9.68 -2.88 -1.62
CA GLY A 112 -10.67 -3.90 -1.28
C GLY A 112 -11.76 -3.42 -0.32
N TYR A 113 -11.43 -2.54 0.63
CA TYR A 113 -12.38 -1.94 1.58
C TYR A 113 -13.28 -0.86 0.94
N LEU A 114 -12.81 -0.16 -0.09
CA LEU A 114 -13.51 0.92 -0.79
C LEU A 114 -14.14 0.48 -2.11
N ALA A 115 -13.79 -0.70 -2.64
CA ALA A 115 -14.49 -1.28 -3.78
C ALA A 115 -15.95 -1.51 -3.41
N ASN A 116 -16.87 -0.94 -4.20
CA ASN A 116 -18.29 -1.22 -4.06
C ASN A 116 -18.52 -2.73 -4.12
N ARG A 117 -19.00 -3.31 -3.01
CA ARG A 117 -19.34 -4.73 -2.93
C ARG A 117 -20.73 -4.94 -3.52
N ILE A 118 -20.81 -4.92 -4.86
CA ILE A 118 -22.06 -5.18 -5.56
C ILE A 118 -22.32 -6.68 -5.52
N LEU A 119 -23.44 -7.08 -4.91
CA LEU A 119 -24.00 -8.42 -5.07
C LEU A 119 -25.04 -8.36 -6.18
N SER A 120 -24.74 -8.96 -7.34
CA SER A 120 -25.73 -9.19 -8.40
C SER A 120 -26.25 -10.61 -8.31
N LEU A 121 -27.58 -10.75 -8.39
CA LEU A 121 -28.26 -12.03 -8.57
C LEU A 121 -28.80 -12.04 -9.99
N ASN A 122 -28.29 -12.95 -10.81
CA ASN A 122 -28.76 -13.13 -12.17
C ASN A 122 -29.42 -14.51 -12.29
N SER A 123 -30.51 -14.58 -13.05
CA SER A 123 -31.12 -15.86 -13.39
C SER A 123 -30.51 -16.43 -14.67
N THR A 124 -30.16 -17.72 -14.68
CA THR A 124 -29.75 -18.45 -15.89
C THR A 124 -30.91 -19.08 -16.64
N SER A 125 -32.08 -19.17 -15.99
CA SER A 125 -33.27 -19.82 -16.53
C SER A 125 -34.30 -18.80 -17.00
N THR A 126 -34.86 -19.03 -18.19
CA THR A 126 -35.97 -18.22 -18.70
C THR A 126 -37.28 -18.67 -18.07
N GLN A 127 -38.03 -17.74 -17.48
CA GLN A 127 -39.39 -17.99 -16.98
C GLN A 127 -40.42 -17.38 -17.94
N THR A 128 -41.34 -18.20 -18.44
CA THR A 128 -42.37 -17.77 -19.38
C THR A 128 -43.67 -17.47 -18.64
N PHE A 129 -44.23 -16.27 -18.86
CA PHE A 129 -45.54 -15.88 -18.33
C PHE A 129 -46.57 -15.85 -19.45
N THR A 130 -47.74 -16.45 -19.21
CA THR A 130 -48.87 -16.37 -20.15
C THR A 130 -49.67 -15.11 -19.92
N TYR A 131 -50.38 -14.63 -20.95
CA TYR A 131 -51.28 -13.49 -20.85
C TYR A 131 -52.29 -13.66 -19.69
N ASN A 132 -52.83 -14.86 -19.51
CA ASN A 132 -53.74 -15.17 -18.41
C ASN A 132 -53.06 -15.11 -17.02
N GLY A 133 -51.81 -15.57 -16.91
CA GLY A 133 -51.04 -15.50 -15.66
C GLY A 133 -50.65 -14.07 -15.25
N ILE A 134 -50.41 -13.20 -16.22
CA ILE A 134 -50.16 -11.76 -16.00
C ILE A 134 -51.46 -11.05 -15.59
N ASN A 135 -52.58 -11.41 -16.22
CA ASN A 135 -53.84 -10.70 -16.00
C ASN A 135 -54.52 -11.10 -14.68
N THR A 136 -54.38 -12.36 -14.24
CA THR A 136 -54.96 -12.87 -12.97
C THR A 136 -54.21 -12.40 -11.71
N THR A 137 -52.99 -11.87 -11.84
CA THR A 137 -52.19 -11.32 -10.73
C THR A 137 -52.35 -9.80 -10.54
N SER A 138 -53.10 -9.13 -11.43
CA SER A 138 -53.20 -7.67 -11.48
C SER A 138 -54.17 -7.01 -10.50
N GLY A 139 -54.90 -7.76 -9.66
CA GLY A 139 -55.98 -7.15 -8.84
C GLY A 139 -55.88 -7.32 -7.33
N ALA A 140 -55.28 -8.40 -6.81
CA ALA A 140 -55.48 -8.78 -5.40
C ALA A 140 -54.24 -9.34 -4.66
N ASN A 141 -53.14 -9.70 -5.34
CA ASN A 141 -52.09 -10.55 -4.74
C ASN A 141 -50.64 -10.06 -4.90
N GLY A 142 -50.40 -8.77 -5.17
CA GLY A 142 -49.06 -8.19 -4.99
C GLY A 142 -48.01 -8.51 -6.07
N GLY A 143 -48.43 -8.92 -7.28
CA GLY A 143 -47.56 -9.03 -8.46
C GLY A 143 -47.44 -10.45 -9.03
N ILE A 144 -46.60 -10.59 -10.08
CA ILE A 144 -46.30 -11.88 -10.72
C ILE A 144 -45.25 -12.60 -9.87
N ALA A 145 -45.59 -13.79 -9.36
CA ALA A 145 -44.64 -14.61 -8.64
C ALA A 145 -43.55 -15.14 -9.59
N VAL A 146 -42.30 -14.85 -9.24
CA VAL A 146 -41.11 -15.38 -9.93
C VAL A 146 -40.45 -16.41 -9.01
N SER A 147 -40.23 -17.62 -9.50
CA SER A 147 -39.60 -18.70 -8.72
C SER A 147 -38.19 -18.97 -9.22
N PHE A 148 -37.24 -19.13 -8.30
CA PHE A 148 -35.86 -19.47 -8.63
C PHE A 148 -35.48 -20.75 -7.91
N ALA A 149 -34.95 -21.73 -8.64
CA ALA A 149 -34.24 -22.85 -8.05
C ALA A 149 -32.81 -22.43 -7.70
N ASP A 150 -32.16 -23.16 -6.80
CA ASP A 150 -30.78 -22.88 -6.43
C ASP A 150 -29.78 -22.80 -7.60
N PRO A 151 -29.83 -23.70 -8.62
CA PRO A 151 -28.95 -23.60 -9.79
C PRO A 151 -29.31 -22.45 -10.75
N ASP A 152 -30.50 -21.83 -10.61
CA ASP A 152 -30.89 -20.72 -11.46
C ASP A 152 -30.19 -19.41 -11.08
N ILE A 153 -29.59 -19.35 -9.88
CA ILE A 153 -29.03 -18.12 -9.33
C ILE A 153 -27.51 -18.12 -9.48
N VAL A 154 -27.01 -17.22 -10.31
CA VAL A 154 -25.58 -16.90 -10.37
C VAL A 154 -25.29 -15.71 -9.45
N TYR A 155 -24.26 -15.84 -8.62
CA TYR A 155 -23.86 -14.82 -7.66
C TYR A 155 -22.38 -14.41 -7.84
N ASN A 156 -22.17 -13.09 -7.96
CA ASN A 156 -20.95 -12.27 -7.94
C ASN A 156 -19.66 -12.67 -8.72
N THR A 157 -19.07 -11.67 -9.37
CA THR A 157 -17.91 -11.66 -10.28
C THR A 157 -16.52 -11.64 -9.60
N GLY A 158 -16.43 -11.99 -8.32
CA GLY A 158 -15.17 -11.85 -7.55
C GLY A 158 -15.08 -12.58 -6.20
N SER A 159 -15.80 -13.69 -6.01
CA SER A 159 -15.74 -14.53 -4.78
C SER A 159 -16.16 -13.86 -3.46
N ILE A 160 -16.82 -12.70 -3.52
CA ILE A 160 -17.20 -11.87 -2.36
C ILE A 160 -18.38 -12.45 -1.56
N ALA A 161 -19.24 -13.23 -2.21
CA ALA A 161 -20.39 -13.85 -1.60
C ALA A 161 -20.39 -15.36 -1.84
N THR A 162 -20.86 -16.12 -0.86
CA THR A 162 -21.13 -17.55 -0.97
C THR A 162 -22.62 -17.81 -0.75
N LYS A 163 -23.15 -18.82 -1.45
CA LYS A 163 -24.54 -19.27 -1.29
C LYS A 163 -24.54 -20.72 -0.84
N SER A 164 -25.37 -21.04 0.15
CA SER A 164 -25.64 -22.42 0.57
C SER A 164 -27.14 -22.57 0.84
N GLY A 165 -27.85 -23.26 -0.06
CA GLY A 165 -29.31 -23.28 -0.04
C GLY A 165 -29.90 -21.87 -0.12
N LYS A 166 -30.69 -21.49 0.88
CA LYS A 166 -31.31 -20.16 1.01
C LYS A 166 -30.41 -19.10 1.67
N ASP A 167 -29.27 -19.50 2.21
CA ASP A 167 -28.37 -18.60 2.93
C ASP A 167 -27.38 -17.94 1.96
N PHE A 168 -27.33 -16.61 1.99
CA PHE A 168 -26.25 -15.83 1.39
C PHE A 168 -25.30 -15.34 2.49
N ARG A 169 -24.01 -15.60 2.32
CA ARG A 169 -22.97 -15.11 3.21
C ARG A 169 -22.06 -14.16 2.45
N ILE A 170 -21.85 -12.98 3.01
CA ILE A 170 -20.79 -12.08 2.57
C ILE A 170 -19.50 -12.56 3.24
N ASN A 171 -18.53 -12.98 2.44
CA ASN A 171 -17.25 -13.42 2.95
C ASN A 171 -16.50 -12.20 3.50
N ILE A 172 -16.18 -12.21 4.79
CA ILE A 172 -15.38 -11.15 5.45
C ILE A 172 -13.96 -11.60 5.77
N SER A 173 -13.61 -12.86 5.49
CA SER A 173 -12.29 -13.41 5.76
C SER A 173 -11.28 -12.92 4.72
N GLY A 174 -10.26 -12.19 5.18
CA GLY A 174 -9.30 -11.42 4.37
C GLY A 174 -9.06 -9.99 4.90
N LEU A 175 -9.43 -9.72 6.16
CA LEU A 175 -9.18 -8.45 6.87
C LEU A 175 -7.68 -8.11 6.95
#